data_AF-S3JJU9-F1
#
_entry.id   AF-S3JJU9-F1
#
_cell.length_a   1.000
_cell.length_b   1.000
_cell.length_c   1.000
_cell.angle_alpha   90.00
_cell.angle_beta   90.00
_cell.angle_gamma   90.00
#
_symmetry.space_group_name_H-M   'P 1'
#
loop_
_entity.id
_entity.type
_entity.pdbx_description
1 polymer ?
#
loop_
_entity_poly.entity_id
_entity_poly.type
_entity_poly.pdbx_seq_one_letter_code
_entity_poly.pdbx_strand_id
1 'polypeptide(L)'
;MIKMAGRSKGYWPNQLIFSESRSLVTRKLMTLQGASPRRIPELLRSLERIAYMVRLSARRERVFPKVVREEPYKYKKAKKSQSVA
;
A
#
# COMPACT_ATOMS: atom_id res chain seq x y z
N MET A 1 9.16 2.76 11.23
CA MET A 1 9.51 1.79 10.16
C MET A 1 9.36 2.35 8.75
N ILE A 2 8.17 2.75 8.27
CA ILE A 2 7.97 3.25 6.88
C ILE A 2 8.85 4.48 6.55
N LYS A 3 8.92 5.45 7.47
CA LYS A 3 9.78 6.64 7.32
C LYS A 3 11.29 6.32 7.30
N MET A 4 11.69 5.19 7.91
CA MET A 4 13.09 4.71 7.87
C MET A 4 13.39 3.97 6.56
N ALA A 5 12.45 3.14 6.08
CA ALA A 5 12.62 2.40 4.82
C ALA A 5 12.80 3.33 3.61
N GLY A 6 12.14 4.50 3.59
CA GLY A 6 12.36 5.51 2.56
C GLY A 6 13.76 6.14 2.56
N ARG A 7 14.54 5.98 3.64
CA ARG A 7 15.92 6.46 3.77
C ARG A 7 16.96 5.37 3.48
N SER A 8 16.57 4.10 3.51
CA SER A 8 17.45 2.96 3.24
C SER A 8 17.50 2.63 1.75
N LYS A 9 18.67 2.70 1.13
CA LYS A 9 18.86 2.40 -0.30
C LYS A 9 18.62 0.91 -0.55
N GLY A 10 17.72 0.60 -1.49
CA GLY A 10 17.48 -0.78 -1.96
C GLY A 10 16.39 -1.58 -1.23
N TYR A 11 15.74 -1.01 -0.22
CA TYR A 11 14.63 -1.67 0.47
C TYR A 11 13.30 -0.97 0.21
N TRP A 12 12.31 -1.74 -0.27
CA TRP A 12 10.95 -1.23 -0.35
C TRP A 12 10.31 -1.25 1.05
N PRO A 13 9.54 -0.22 1.45
CA PRO A 13 8.87 -0.20 2.75
C PRO A 13 8.06 -1.47 3.04
N ASN A 14 7.47 -2.05 2.00
CA ASN A 14 6.66 -3.26 2.04
C ASN A 14 7.49 -4.49 2.47
N GLN A 15 8.76 -4.57 2.06
CA GLN A 15 9.65 -5.71 2.34
C GLN A 15 10.09 -5.74 3.80
N LEU A 16 10.57 -4.60 4.32
CA LEU A 16 10.97 -4.45 5.72
C LEU A 16 9.79 -4.68 6.68
N ILE A 17 8.61 -4.19 6.31
CA ILE A 17 7.37 -4.46 7.05
C ILE A 17 7.10 -5.95 7.14
N PHE A 18 7.20 -6.68 6.02
CA PHE A 18 6.81 -8.08 5.98
C PHE A 18 7.74 -8.96 6.81
N SER A 19 9.05 -8.74 6.73
CA SER A 19 10.05 -9.50 7.49
C SER A 19 9.91 -9.28 8.99
N GLU A 20 9.78 -8.02 9.43
CA GLU A 20 9.63 -7.71 10.86
C GLU A 20 8.29 -8.17 11.40
N SER A 21 7.20 -7.99 10.65
CA SER A 21 5.87 -8.45 11.06
C SER A 21 5.83 -9.97 11.20
N ARG A 22 6.42 -10.70 10.25
CA ARG A 22 6.54 -12.16 10.33
C ARG A 22 7.30 -12.58 11.58
N SER A 23 8.46 -11.97 11.86
CA SER A 23 9.25 -12.28 13.05
C SER A 23 8.45 -12.06 14.34
N LEU A 24 7.72 -10.94 14.42
CA LEU A 24 6.91 -10.58 15.58
C LEU A 24 5.74 -11.56 15.79
N VAL A 25 5.04 -11.92 14.71
CA VAL A 25 3.96 -12.92 14.74
C VAL A 25 4.50 -14.28 15.18
N THR A 26 5.60 -14.75 14.58
CA THR A 26 6.24 -16.03 14.96
C THR A 26 6.63 -16.04 16.43
N ARG A 27 7.29 -14.98 16.91
CA ARG A 27 7.65 -14.85 18.33
C ARG A 27 6.43 -14.89 19.23
N LYS A 28 5.35 -14.18 18.86
CA LYS A 28 4.13 -14.15 19.68
C LYS A 28 3.44 -15.50 19.73
N LEU A 29 3.37 -16.22 18.60
CA LEU A 29 2.84 -17.58 18.52
C LEU A 29 3.64 -18.56 19.37
N MET A 30 4.97 -18.49 19.33
CA MET A 30 5.84 -19.30 20.20
C MET A 30 5.56 -19.03 21.69
N THR A 31 5.38 -17.78 22.08
CA THR A 31 5.05 -17.42 23.47
C THR A 31 3.59 -17.72 23.86
N LEU A 32 2.71 -17.98 22.89
CA LEU A 32 1.28 -18.19 23.16
C LEU A 32 1.02 -19.53 23.85
N GLN A 33 1.86 -20.53 23.59
CA GLN A 33 1.75 -21.85 24.20
C GLN A 33 1.90 -21.82 25.74
N GLY A 34 2.63 -20.84 26.27
CA GLY A 34 2.79 -20.62 27.71
C GLY A 34 1.81 -19.62 28.33
N ALA A 35 0.90 -19.05 27.53
CA ALA A 35 -0.04 -18.03 28.02
C ALA A 35 -1.32 -18.67 28.56
N SER A 36 -1.86 -18.12 29.67
CA SER A 36 -3.15 -18.59 30.18
C SER A 36 -4.28 -18.25 29.19
N PRO A 37 -5.31 -19.11 29.03
CA PRO A 37 -6.40 -18.88 28.08
C PRO A 37 -7.09 -17.52 28.26
N ARG A 38 -7.22 -17.05 29.50
CA ARG A 38 -7.81 -15.74 29.85
C ARG A 38 -7.01 -14.56 29.31
N ARG A 39 -5.69 -14.71 29.11
CA ARG A 39 -4.79 -13.64 28.68
C ARG A 39 -4.65 -13.55 27.16
N ILE A 40 -5.09 -14.58 26.43
CA ILE A 40 -5.02 -14.64 24.95
C ILE A 40 -5.79 -13.48 24.29
N PRO A 41 -7.03 -13.13 24.69
CA PRO A 41 -7.75 -12.00 24.08
C PRO A 41 -7.02 -10.66 24.24
N GLU A 42 -6.38 -10.44 25.39
CA GLU A 42 -5.60 -9.23 25.66
C GLU A 42 -4.36 -9.16 24.77
N LEU A 43 -3.68 -10.29 24.57
CA LEU A 43 -2.55 -10.40 23.66
C LEU A 43 -2.97 -10.16 22.20
N LEU A 44 -4.12 -10.68 21.77
CA LEU A 44 -4.70 -10.41 20.46
C LEU A 44 -4.96 -8.92 20.25
N ARG A 45 -5.58 -8.25 21.23
CA ARG A 45 -5.84 -6.80 21.18
C ARG A 45 -4.55 -5.98 21.10
N SER A 46 -3.48 -6.45 21.76
CA SER A 46 -2.15 -5.83 21.67
C SER A 46 -1.55 -5.96 20.26
N LEU A 47 -1.75 -7.12 19.60
CA LEU A 47 -1.30 -7.35 18.23
C LEU A 47 -2.06 -6.48 17.23
N GLU A 48 -3.38 -6.36 17.38
CA GLU A 48 -4.21 -5.50 16.53
C GLU A 48 -3.75 -4.03 16.57
N ARG A 49 -3.43 -3.51 17.77
CA ARG A 49 -2.86 -2.16 17.92
C ARG A 49 -1.54 -1.99 17.16
N ILE A 50 -0.67 -3.00 17.20
CA ILE A 50 0.60 -2.96 16.46
C ILE A 50 0.34 -3.06 14.95
N ALA A 51 -0.61 -3.88 14.51
CA ALA A 51 -0.96 -4.06 13.11
C ALA A 51 -1.42 -2.74 12.46
N TYR A 52 -2.11 -1.86 13.19
CA TYR A 52 -2.46 -0.53 12.71
C TYR A 52 -1.25 0.34 12.34
N MET A 53 -0.13 0.23 13.07
CA MET A 53 1.10 0.97 12.77
C MET A 53 1.83 0.45 11.52
N VAL A 54 1.58 -0.81 11.17
CA VAL A 54 2.18 -1.51 10.04
C VAL A 54 1.35 -1.33 8.76
N ARG A 55 0.07 -0.95 8.90
CA ARG A 55 -0.82 -0.70 7.78
C ARG A 55 -0.25 0.40 6.88
N LEU A 56 0.20 -0.01 5.70
CA LEU A 56 0.60 0.91 4.64
C LEU A 56 -0.61 1.79 4.28
N SER A 57 -0.35 3.07 3.99
CA SER A 57 -1.37 3.89 3.35
C SER A 57 -1.84 3.19 2.08
N ALA A 58 -3.14 3.31 1.77
CA ALA A 58 -3.67 2.80 0.52
C ALA A 58 -2.77 3.31 -0.63
N ARG A 59 -2.40 2.43 -1.56
CA ARG A 59 -1.68 2.87 -2.77
C ARG A 59 -2.49 4.03 -3.35
N ARG A 60 -1.81 5.13 -3.70
CA ARG A 60 -2.43 6.22 -4.46
C ARG A 60 -3.23 5.59 -5.59
N GLU A 61 -4.49 5.97 -5.74
CA GLU A 61 -5.27 5.56 -6.90
C GLU A 61 -4.41 5.83 -8.13
N ARG A 62 -4.24 4.81 -8.97
CA ARG A 62 -3.59 5.03 -10.26
C ARG A 62 -4.49 5.99 -11.01
N VAL A 63 -4.11 7.27 -11.02
CA VAL A 63 -4.68 8.25 -11.93
C VAL A 63 -4.07 7.93 -13.28
N PHE A 64 -4.58 6.89 -13.93
CA PHE A 64 -4.45 6.81 -15.38
C PHE A 64 -5.01 8.12 -15.94
N PRO A 65 -4.41 8.69 -17.00
CA PRO A 65 -5.04 9.81 -17.67
C PRO A 65 -6.46 9.37 -18.05
N LYS A 66 -7.47 9.90 -17.35
CA LYS A 66 -8.89 9.63 -17.65
C LYS A 66 -9.26 10.14 -19.04
N VAL A 67 -8.43 11.03 -19.58
CA VAL A 67 -8.50 11.60 -20.92
C VAL A 67 -7.26 11.15 -21.67
N VAL A 68 -7.45 10.33 -22.71
CA VAL A 68 -6.44 10.14 -23.75
C VAL A 68 -6.24 11.51 -24.39
N ARG A 69 -5.10 12.16 -24.13
CA ARG A 69 -4.75 13.38 -24.86
C ARG A 69 -4.66 12.99 -26.33
N GLU A 70 -5.42 13.65 -27.20
CA GLU A 70 -5.28 13.43 -28.64
C GLU A 70 -3.82 13.67 -29.03
N GLU A 71 -3.22 12.70 -29.71
CA GLU A 71 -1.87 12.88 -30.23
C GLU A 71 -1.86 14.07 -31.18
N PRO A 72 -0.85 14.96 -31.08
CA PRO A 72 -0.74 16.07 -32.02
C PRO A 72 -0.55 15.51 -33.43
N TYR A 73 -1.55 15.72 -34.29
CA TYR A 73 -1.47 15.28 -35.68
C TYR A 73 -0.37 16.06 -36.41
N LYS A 74 0.52 15.35 -37.09
CA LYS A 74 1.59 15.92 -37.92
C LYS A 74 1.07 16.84 -39.04
N TYR A 75 -0.18 16.65 -39.47
CA TYR A 75 -0.80 17.38 -40.57
C TYR A 75 -2.16 17.99 -40.15
N LYS A 76 -2.52 19.12 -40.76
CA LYS A 76 -3.79 19.81 -40.48
C LYS A 76 -4.97 18.91 -40.88
N LYS A 77 -5.90 18.68 -39.95
CA LYS A 77 -7.17 18.01 -40.25
C LYS A 77 -8.05 18.92 -41.10
N ALA A 78 -8.76 18.35 -42.08
CA ALA A 78 -9.71 19.08 -42.90
C ALA A 78 -10.84 19.66 -42.03
N LYS A 79 -11.15 20.95 -42.19
CA LYS A 79 -12.30 21.57 -41.53
C LYS A 79 -13.58 21.02 -42.16
N LYS A 80 -14.46 20.40 -41.37
CA LYS A 80 -15.82 20.11 -41.83
C LYS A 80 -16.52 21.44 -42.08
N SER A 81 -16.99 21.67 -43.30
CA SER A 81 -17.90 22.79 -43.59
C SER A 81 -19.19 22.57 -42.80
N GLN A 82 -19.65 23.62 -42.12
CA GLN A 82 -21.00 23.62 -41.56
C GLN A 82 -21.96 23.58 -42.74
N SER A 83 -22.74 22.50 -42.86
CA SER A 83 -23.89 22.48 -43.76
C SER A 83 -24.88 23.51 -43.24
N VAL A 84 -25.08 24.57 -44.03
CA VAL A 84 -26.17 25.55 -43.81
C VAL A 84 -27.49 24.79 -43.96
N ALA A 85 -28.39 25.04 -43.01
CA ALA A 85 -29.70 24.41 -42.85
C ALA A 85 -30.61 24.58 -44.08
#